data_AF-A0A6L3EGE3-F1
#
_entry.id   AF-A0A6L3EGE3-F1
#
_cell.length_a   1.000
_cell.length_b   1.000
_cell.length_c   1.000
_cell.angle_alpha   90.00
_cell.angle_beta   90.00
_cell.angle_gamma   90.00
#
_symmetry.space_group_name_H-M   'P 1'
#
loop_
_entity.id
_entity.type
_entity.pdbx_description
1 polymer ?
#
loop_
_entity_poly.entity_id
_entity_poly.type
_entity_poly.pdbx_seq_one_letter_code
_entity_poly.pdbx_strand_id
1 'polypeptide(L)'
;MLLAVTAFSLSLLGTFLVRSGVLTSVHAFASDPTRGTYILVSLCIVVGGSLALYAWRAPTLRGTGQFDTVSRESGILINNILLLIAAVCILLGTLFPLFMDALGLGKYSVGPPYFNKIFVPLMAPLGALVGIGALIRWKRDRIQRLGRPLLAVLTFSVVAGFLYPLSEFGDYSLGAAFGMTLGFWVISSNLLSLVQRMGYRWRPALLRSAPIGFYGMIVAHIGIGLFVIGVTMVSAYEFEKDLSMSPGDRFEVGENTFIFQDVRGYTGPNYVAQRGSVEVELEGGGILILHPEKRSYGAGAQTMTEAAIDAGLTRDLYVSLGEPLGGNAWAVRIYYKPYIRFIWLGFVFMALGGMMGAADKRYRTERLKVAERERTAGAH
;
A
#
# COMPACT_ATOMS: atom_id res chain seq x y z
N MET A 1 -9.51 20.19 11.11
CA MET A 1 -10.87 19.82 11.57
C MET A 1 -11.62 19.04 10.50
N LEU A 2 -11.91 19.61 9.32
CA LEU A 2 -12.61 18.90 8.25
C LEU A 2 -11.96 17.54 7.89
N LEU A 3 -10.64 17.50 7.66
CA LEU A 3 -9.93 16.26 7.34
C LEU A 3 -10.08 15.16 8.41
N ALA A 4 -10.09 15.54 9.70
CA ALA A 4 -10.23 14.59 10.81
C ALA A 4 -11.66 14.05 10.91
N VAL A 5 -12.66 14.93 10.72
CA VAL A 5 -14.06 14.53 10.61
C VAL A 5 -14.25 13.58 9.44
N THR A 6 -13.79 13.94 8.25
CA THR A 6 -13.90 13.10 7.05
C THR A 6 -13.22 11.75 7.22
N ALA A 7 -12.00 11.72 7.78
CA ALA A 7 -11.31 10.45 8.05
C ALA A 7 -12.08 9.55 9.01
N PHE A 8 -12.61 10.11 10.10
CA PHE A 8 -13.44 9.37 11.05
C PHE A 8 -14.74 8.87 10.42
N SER A 9 -15.41 9.72 9.62
CA SER A 9 -16.61 9.36 8.86
C SER A 9 -16.36 8.20 7.88
N LEU A 10 -15.25 8.24 7.15
CA LEU A 10 -14.87 7.17 6.21
C LEU A 10 -14.57 5.86 6.95
N SER A 11 -13.96 5.91 8.14
CA SER A 11 -13.73 4.72 8.98
C SER A 11 -15.04 4.10 9.48
N LEU A 12 -16.01 4.91 9.91
CA LEU A 12 -17.34 4.42 10.29
C LEU A 12 -18.08 3.81 9.10
N LEU A 13 -17.98 4.45 7.93
CA LEU A 13 -18.57 3.92 6.70
C LEU A 13 -17.98 2.55 6.32
N GLY A 14 -16.65 2.39 6.41
CA GLY A 14 -16.02 1.09 6.19
C GLY A 14 -16.53 0.01 7.15
N THR A 15 -16.75 0.36 8.42
CA THR A 15 -17.33 -0.55 9.42
C THR A 15 -18.76 -0.95 9.06
N PHE A 16 -19.58 0.01 8.63
CA PHE A 16 -20.92 -0.26 8.12
C PHE A 16 -20.89 -1.23 6.94
N LEU A 17 -20.04 -1.00 5.95
CA LEU A 17 -19.98 -1.85 4.75
C LEU A 17 -19.65 -3.31 5.04
N VAL A 18 -18.75 -3.59 6.00
CA VAL A 18 -18.33 -4.97 6.32
C VAL A 18 -19.27 -5.68 7.29
N ARG A 19 -19.99 -4.94 8.16
CA ARG A 19 -20.80 -5.53 9.24
C ARG A 19 -22.31 -5.50 9.00
N SER A 20 -22.79 -4.69 8.07
CA SER A 20 -24.23 -4.55 7.80
C SER A 20 -24.83 -5.70 6.98
N GLY A 21 -24.00 -6.53 6.34
CA GLY A 21 -24.47 -7.56 5.40
C GLY A 21 -24.95 -7.01 4.06
N VAL A 22 -24.80 -5.69 3.85
CA VAL A 22 -25.22 -4.98 2.62
C VAL A 22 -24.35 -5.36 1.42
N LEU A 23 -23.08 -5.70 1.65
CA LEU A 23 -22.20 -6.30 0.65
C LEU A 23 -22.00 -7.78 0.99
N THR A 24 -22.19 -8.66 0.00
CA THR A 24 -21.77 -10.06 0.11
C THR A 24 -20.25 -10.10 -0.03
N SER A 25 -19.54 -10.09 1.10
CA SER A 25 -18.09 -10.24 1.14
C SER A 25 -17.72 -11.60 1.70
N VAL A 26 -16.71 -12.23 1.11
CA VAL A 26 -16.06 -13.45 1.63
C VAL A 26 -15.38 -13.23 2.99
N HIS A 27 -15.28 -11.98 3.45
CA HIS A 27 -14.74 -11.61 4.78
C HIS A 27 -15.82 -11.02 5.69
N ALA A 28 -17.11 -11.15 5.33
CA ALA A 28 -18.21 -10.71 6.19
C ALA A 28 -18.36 -11.68 7.37
N PHE A 29 -17.69 -11.38 8.47
CA PHE A 29 -17.86 -12.10 9.73
C PHE A 29 -19.11 -11.58 10.44
N ALA A 30 -20.17 -12.39 10.43
CA ALA A 30 -21.49 -12.12 11.02
C ALA A 30 -22.28 -11.01 10.31
N SER A 31 -23.01 -11.38 9.26
CA SER A 31 -24.05 -10.57 8.62
C SER A 31 -25.33 -10.59 9.47
N ASP A 32 -25.50 -9.61 10.35
CA ASP A 32 -26.74 -9.39 11.09
C ASP A 32 -27.34 -8.03 10.67
N PRO A 33 -28.43 -8.02 9.88
CA PRO A 33 -29.08 -6.79 9.42
C PRO A 33 -29.46 -5.84 10.56
N THR A 34 -29.75 -6.36 11.76
CA THR A 34 -30.09 -5.54 12.92
C THR A 34 -28.87 -4.78 13.46
N ARG A 35 -27.66 -5.34 13.39
CA ARG A 35 -26.43 -4.60 13.72
C ARG A 35 -26.12 -3.52 12.69
N GLY A 36 -26.43 -3.79 11.42
CA GLY A 36 -26.29 -2.84 10.33
C GLY A 36 -27.08 -1.55 10.56
N THR A 37 -28.31 -1.64 11.07
CA THR A 37 -29.15 -0.46 11.36
C THR A 37 -28.60 0.38 12.51
N TYR A 38 -28.12 -0.22 13.61
CA TYR A 38 -27.45 0.52 14.69
C TYR A 38 -26.22 1.29 14.19
N ILE A 39 -25.39 0.65 13.36
CA ILE A 39 -24.21 1.29 12.78
C ILE A 39 -24.63 2.43 11.84
N LEU A 40 -25.65 2.23 11.00
CA LEU A 40 -26.17 3.26 10.11
C LEU A 40 -26.69 4.49 10.88
N VAL A 41 -27.47 4.29 11.94
CA VAL A 41 -27.96 5.38 12.80
C VAL A 41 -26.78 6.12 13.45
N SER A 42 -25.80 5.38 13.98
CA SER A 42 -24.60 6.00 14.56
C SER A 42 -23.79 6.80 13.53
N LEU A 43 -23.72 6.31 12.28
CA LEU A 43 -23.06 6.99 11.18
C LEU A 43 -23.80 8.28 10.81
N CYS A 44 -25.14 8.24 10.69
CA CYS A 44 -25.94 9.43 10.44
C CYS A 44 -25.77 10.49 11.55
N ILE A 45 -25.79 10.08 12.82
CA ILE A 45 -25.63 10.99 13.96
C ILE A 45 -24.23 11.62 13.96
N VAL A 46 -23.18 10.81 13.87
CA VAL A 46 -21.81 11.32 14.02
C VAL A 46 -21.34 12.07 12.78
N VAL A 47 -21.59 11.53 11.58
CA VAL A 47 -21.21 12.21 10.33
C VAL A 47 -22.10 13.43 10.08
N GLY A 48 -23.42 13.29 10.22
CA GLY A 48 -24.35 14.40 10.06
C GLY A 48 -24.12 15.50 11.08
N GLY A 49 -23.97 15.14 12.36
CA GLY A 49 -23.73 16.10 13.44
C GLY A 49 -22.39 16.84 13.29
N SER A 50 -21.31 16.14 12.92
CA SER A 50 -20.00 16.76 12.71
C SER A 50 -19.96 17.68 11.49
N LEU A 51 -20.61 17.31 10.37
CA LEU A 51 -20.73 18.16 9.18
C LEU A 51 -21.64 19.36 9.44
N ALA A 52 -22.75 19.19 10.17
CA ALA A 52 -23.63 20.30 10.55
C ALA A 52 -22.91 21.31 11.45
N LEU A 53 -22.18 20.84 12.46
CA LEU A 53 -21.35 21.69 13.32
C LEU A 53 -20.25 22.41 12.53
N TYR A 54 -19.63 21.72 11.57
CA TYR A 54 -18.64 22.33 10.68
C TYR A 54 -19.26 23.43 9.81
N ALA A 55 -20.39 23.16 9.16
CA ALA A 55 -21.11 24.13 8.33
C ALA A 55 -21.54 25.35 9.15
N TRP A 56 -22.01 25.15 10.38
CA TRP A 56 -22.35 26.25 11.30
C TRP A 56 -21.11 27.09 11.65
N ARG A 57 -19.95 26.47 11.91
CA ARG A 57 -18.71 27.22 12.22
C ARG A 57 -17.97 27.76 10.99
N ALA A 58 -18.34 27.38 9.77
CA ALA A 58 -17.67 27.79 8.54
C ALA A 58 -17.45 29.31 8.40
N PRO A 59 -18.39 30.21 8.79
CA PRO A 59 -18.19 31.66 8.70
C PRO A 59 -17.04 32.20 9.56
N THR A 60 -16.64 31.48 10.61
CA THR A 60 -15.51 31.86 11.49
C THR A 60 -14.15 31.39 10.97
N LEU A 61 -14.13 30.54 9.95
CA LEU A 61 -12.92 29.95 9.37
C LEU A 61 -12.48 30.73 8.12
N ARG A 62 -12.01 31.97 8.31
CA ARG A 62 -11.38 32.74 7.21
C ARG A 62 -9.91 32.34 7.05
N GLY A 63 -9.60 31.67 5.96
CA GLY A 63 -8.22 31.41 5.54
C GLY A 63 -7.63 32.60 4.79
N THR A 64 -6.57 33.19 5.32
CA THR A 64 -5.75 34.18 4.60
C THR A 64 -4.53 33.47 4.02
N GLY A 65 -4.45 33.39 2.70
CA GLY A 65 -3.29 32.80 2.03
C GLY A 65 -3.28 33.11 0.54
N GLN A 66 -2.48 34.11 0.15
CA GLN A 66 -2.06 34.26 -1.24
C GLN A 66 -0.88 33.31 -1.46
N PHE A 67 -1.01 32.36 -2.39
CA PHE A 67 0.04 31.40 -2.72
C PHE A 67 0.72 31.81 -4.03
N ASP A 68 2.06 31.75 -4.05
CA ASP A 68 2.86 31.92 -5.26
C ASP A 68 2.76 30.64 -6.13
N THR A 69 2.78 30.75 -7.46
CA THR A 69 2.48 29.63 -8.36
C THR A 69 3.48 28.46 -8.30
N VAL A 70 4.74 28.72 -7.91
CA VAL A 70 5.80 27.69 -7.77
C VAL A 70 6.37 27.72 -6.35
N SER A 71 5.79 26.91 -5.46
CA SER A 71 6.24 26.77 -4.07
C SER A 71 6.02 25.35 -3.53
N ARG A 72 6.67 24.99 -2.41
CA ARG A 72 6.45 23.68 -1.76
C ARG A 72 5.02 23.58 -1.26
N GLU A 73 4.44 24.70 -0.87
CA GLU A 73 3.07 24.88 -0.42
C GLU A 73 2.08 24.57 -1.56
N SER A 74 2.35 25.05 -2.77
CA SER A 74 1.56 24.72 -3.98
C SER A 74 1.68 23.23 -4.32
N GLY A 75 2.87 22.64 -4.20
CA GLY A 75 3.07 21.20 -4.38
C GLY A 75 2.31 20.35 -3.35
N ILE A 76 2.31 20.76 -2.08
CA ILE A 76 1.53 20.11 -1.00
C ILE A 76 0.02 20.23 -1.28
N LEU A 77 -0.44 21.39 -1.77
CA LEU A 77 -1.85 21.58 -2.11
C LEU A 77 -2.27 20.66 -3.26
N ILE A 78 -1.51 20.61 -4.36
CA ILE A 78 -1.78 19.72 -5.49
C ILE A 78 -1.78 18.26 -5.03
N ASN A 79 -0.80 17.86 -4.20
CA ASN A 79 -0.74 16.52 -3.66
C ASN A 79 -1.99 16.15 -2.86
N ASN A 80 -2.47 17.05 -1.99
CA ASN A 80 -3.68 16.85 -1.22
C ASN A 80 -4.94 16.77 -2.10
N ILE A 81 -5.00 17.56 -3.17
CA ILE A 81 -6.09 17.50 -4.15
C ILE A 81 -6.09 16.13 -4.85
N LEU A 82 -4.93 15.65 -5.30
CA LEU A 82 -4.81 14.33 -5.94
C LEU A 82 -5.23 13.20 -4.98
N LEU A 83 -4.78 13.25 -3.72
CA LEU A 83 -5.18 12.29 -2.68
C LEU A 83 -6.68 12.33 -2.41
N LEU A 84 -7.29 13.52 -2.37
CA LEU A 84 -8.73 13.69 -2.18
C LEU A 84 -9.51 13.10 -3.37
N ILE A 85 -9.10 13.40 -4.60
CA ILE A 85 -9.72 12.85 -5.81
C ILE A 85 -9.62 11.31 -5.79
N ALA A 86 -8.44 10.77 -5.48
CA ALA A 86 -8.25 9.33 -5.37
C ALA A 86 -9.18 8.70 -4.32
N ALA A 87 -9.28 9.31 -3.13
CA ALA A 87 -10.17 8.85 -2.07
C ALA A 87 -11.65 8.86 -2.52
N VAL A 88 -12.11 9.93 -3.19
CA VAL A 88 -13.48 10.03 -3.72
C VAL A 88 -13.73 8.98 -4.79
N CYS A 89 -12.80 8.76 -5.73
CA CYS A 89 -12.96 7.75 -6.77
C CYS A 89 -13.04 6.33 -6.21
N ILE A 90 -12.18 5.98 -5.24
CA ILE A 90 -12.22 4.66 -4.57
C ILE A 90 -13.53 4.51 -3.81
N LEU A 91 -13.97 5.55 -3.10
CA LEU A 91 -15.23 5.55 -2.37
C LEU A 91 -16.42 5.32 -3.32
N LEU A 92 -16.47 6.04 -4.44
CA LEU A 92 -17.52 5.89 -5.44
C LEU A 92 -17.52 4.48 -6.04
N GLY A 93 -16.35 3.96 -6.43
CA GLY A 93 -16.24 2.59 -6.95
C GLY A 93 -16.70 1.53 -5.95
N THR A 94 -16.42 1.74 -4.66
CA THR A 94 -16.84 0.84 -3.58
C THR A 94 -18.34 0.90 -3.32
N LEU A 95 -18.95 2.08 -3.36
CA LEU A 95 -20.38 2.28 -3.12
C LEU A 95 -21.25 2.04 -4.35
N PHE A 96 -20.67 2.03 -5.56
CA PHE A 96 -21.42 1.91 -6.81
C PHE A 96 -22.31 0.66 -6.88
N PRO A 97 -21.81 -0.56 -6.59
CA PRO A 97 -22.66 -1.76 -6.50
C PRO A 97 -23.86 -1.60 -5.58
N LEU A 98 -23.66 -0.95 -4.43
CA LEU A 98 -24.70 -0.72 -3.44
C LEU A 98 -25.76 0.27 -3.94
N PHE A 99 -25.35 1.36 -4.58
CA PHE A 99 -26.30 2.32 -5.15
C PHE A 99 -27.15 1.69 -6.26
N MET A 100 -26.55 0.89 -7.14
CA MET A 100 -27.28 0.22 -8.22
C MET A 100 -28.29 -0.80 -7.69
N ASP A 101 -27.90 -1.55 -6.65
CA ASP A 101 -28.77 -2.50 -5.97
C ASP A 101 -29.95 -1.81 -5.25
N ALA A 102 -29.67 -0.74 -4.51
CA ALA A 102 -30.69 0.04 -3.80
C ALA A 102 -31.71 0.70 -4.73
N LEU A 103 -31.31 1.06 -5.96
CA LEU A 103 -32.19 1.60 -6.99
C LEU A 103 -32.94 0.52 -7.79
N GLY A 104 -32.70 -0.77 -7.50
CA GLY A 104 -33.29 -1.88 -8.25
C GLY A 104 -32.77 -2.01 -9.68
N LEU A 105 -31.62 -1.41 -10.00
CA LEU A 105 -31.01 -1.38 -11.34
C LEU A 105 -30.11 -2.61 -11.63
N GLY A 106 -30.05 -3.56 -10.69
CA GLY A 106 -29.31 -4.82 -10.80
C GLY A 106 -28.06 -4.89 -9.92
N LYS A 107 -27.50 -6.10 -9.80
CA LYS A 107 -26.27 -6.37 -9.04
C LYS A 107 -25.06 -6.16 -9.94
N TYR A 108 -24.27 -5.13 -9.63
CA TYR A 108 -22.99 -4.86 -10.31
C TYR A 108 -21.83 -5.32 -9.43
N SER A 109 -20.73 -5.73 -10.06
CA SER A 109 -19.46 -5.99 -9.37
C SER A 109 -18.37 -5.12 -9.97
N VAL A 110 -17.66 -4.39 -9.11
CA VAL A 110 -16.55 -3.51 -9.51
C VAL A 110 -15.25 -4.16 -9.06
N GLY A 111 -14.49 -4.67 -10.02
CA GLY A 111 -13.24 -5.39 -9.76
C GLY A 111 -11.97 -4.52 -9.92
N PRO A 112 -10.78 -5.13 -9.74
CA PRO A 112 -9.48 -4.48 -9.87
C PRO A 112 -9.28 -3.63 -11.14
N PRO A 113 -9.79 -3.99 -12.33
CA PRO A 113 -9.59 -3.18 -13.55
C PRO A 113 -10.11 -1.75 -13.44
N TYR A 114 -11.22 -1.51 -12.73
CA TYR A 114 -11.76 -0.16 -12.50
C TYR A 114 -10.79 0.65 -11.63
N PHE A 115 -10.38 0.08 -10.50
CA PHE A 115 -9.51 0.74 -9.54
C PHE A 115 -8.13 1.05 -10.14
N ASN A 116 -7.53 0.11 -10.88
CA ASN A 116 -6.24 0.32 -11.51
C ASN A 116 -6.29 1.45 -12.56
N LYS A 117 -7.34 1.50 -13.38
CA LYS A 117 -7.52 2.54 -14.40
C LYS A 117 -7.61 3.95 -13.81
N ILE A 118 -8.18 4.11 -12.62
CA ILE A 118 -8.33 5.42 -11.98
C ILE A 118 -7.14 5.75 -11.09
N PHE A 119 -6.65 4.78 -10.33
CA PHE A 119 -5.63 5.00 -9.31
C PHE A 119 -4.26 5.27 -9.93
N VAL A 120 -3.87 4.54 -10.98
CA VAL A 120 -2.54 4.68 -11.60
C VAL A 120 -2.31 6.10 -12.16
N PRO A 121 -3.21 6.70 -12.96
CA PRO A 121 -3.04 8.07 -13.45
C PRO A 121 -3.00 9.14 -12.37
N LEU A 122 -3.58 8.89 -11.18
CA LEU A 122 -3.55 9.82 -10.05
C LEU A 122 -2.27 9.67 -9.22
N MET A 123 -1.78 8.44 -9.05
CA MET A 123 -0.57 8.17 -8.26
C MET A 123 0.72 8.52 -9.01
N ALA A 124 0.74 8.43 -10.34
CA ALA A 124 1.91 8.80 -11.14
C ALA A 124 2.36 10.28 -10.92
N PRO A 125 1.50 11.30 -11.09
CA PRO A 125 1.87 12.70 -10.82
C PRO A 125 2.14 12.93 -9.34
N LEU A 126 1.47 12.21 -8.43
CA LEU A 126 1.73 12.27 -7.00
C LEU A 126 3.16 11.82 -6.67
N GLY A 127 3.59 10.67 -7.18
CA GLY A 127 4.96 10.16 -7.00
C GLY A 127 6.01 11.09 -7.63
N ALA A 128 5.69 11.69 -8.78
CA ALA A 128 6.54 12.70 -9.40
C ALA A 128 6.73 13.91 -8.46
N LEU A 129 5.62 14.46 -7.94
CA LEU A 129 5.63 15.58 -6.99
C LEU A 129 6.35 15.26 -5.70
N VAL A 130 6.26 14.02 -5.19
CA VAL A 130 7.02 13.56 -4.03
C VAL A 130 8.52 13.71 -4.28
N GLY A 131 9.03 13.20 -5.41
CA GLY A 131 10.46 13.29 -5.69
C GLY A 131 10.95 14.71 -5.98
N ILE A 132 10.14 15.52 -6.68
CA ILE A 132 10.43 16.96 -6.84
C ILE A 132 10.47 17.65 -5.46
N GLY A 133 9.46 17.37 -4.63
CA GLY A 133 9.28 17.96 -3.31
C GLY A 133 10.43 17.65 -2.35
N ALA A 134 11.08 16.49 -2.48
CA ALA A 134 12.26 16.13 -1.69
C ALA A 134 13.45 17.08 -1.93
N LEU A 135 13.59 17.63 -3.14
CA LEU A 135 14.71 18.48 -3.53
C LEU A 135 14.44 19.99 -3.42
N ILE A 136 13.17 20.41 -3.37
CA ILE A 136 12.75 21.81 -3.23
C ILE A 136 12.99 22.36 -1.81
N ARG A 137 13.53 23.58 -1.70
CA ARG A 137 13.67 24.33 -0.43
C ARG A 137 12.37 25.04 -0.03
N TRP A 138 12.18 25.26 1.28
CA TRP A 138 11.03 26.02 1.81
C TRP A 138 11.02 27.49 1.35
N LYS A 139 9.82 28.05 1.14
CA LYS A 139 9.50 29.44 0.75
C LYS A 139 9.87 29.87 -0.67
N ARG A 140 11.13 29.79 -1.10
CA ARG A 140 11.55 30.15 -2.48
C ARG A 140 12.75 29.33 -2.92
N ASP A 141 12.69 28.84 -4.14
CA ASP A 141 13.79 28.15 -4.81
C ASP A 141 13.97 28.70 -6.22
N ARG A 142 15.20 28.61 -6.75
CA ARG A 142 15.47 29.02 -8.14
C ARG A 142 15.46 27.77 -9.01
N ILE A 143 14.65 27.77 -10.07
CA ILE A 143 14.56 26.66 -11.05
C ILE A 143 15.94 26.26 -11.57
N GLN A 144 16.83 27.25 -11.77
CA GLN A 144 18.23 27.07 -12.19
C GLN A 144 19.06 26.18 -11.25
N ARG A 145 18.76 26.15 -9.94
CA ARG A 145 19.41 25.26 -8.96
C ARG A 145 18.92 23.81 -9.08
N LEU A 146 17.64 23.64 -9.41
CA LEU A 146 16.93 22.36 -9.40
C LEU A 146 17.14 21.57 -10.70
N GLY A 147 17.35 22.25 -11.84
CA GLY A 147 17.42 21.61 -13.16
C GLY A 147 18.46 20.48 -13.25
N ARG A 148 19.73 20.75 -12.92
CA ARG A 148 20.80 19.73 -13.00
C ARG A 148 20.58 18.54 -12.05
N PRO A 149 20.29 18.74 -10.75
CA PRO A 149 19.96 17.64 -9.83
C PRO A 149 18.75 16.83 -10.27
N LEU A 150 17.65 17.47 -10.67
CA LEU A 150 16.45 16.78 -11.12
C LEU A 150 16.70 15.98 -12.38
N LEU A 151 17.44 16.53 -13.35
CA LEU A 151 17.78 15.81 -14.57
C LEU A 151 18.65 14.59 -14.26
N ALA A 152 19.66 14.71 -13.40
CA ALA A 152 20.51 13.57 -13.01
C ALA A 152 19.70 12.44 -12.35
N VAL A 153 18.78 12.78 -11.43
CA VAL A 153 17.86 11.84 -10.79
C VAL A 153 16.91 11.22 -11.83
N LEU A 154 16.34 12.04 -12.73
CA LEU A 154 15.41 11.58 -13.76
C LEU A 154 16.10 10.60 -14.70
N THR A 155 17.28 10.95 -15.22
CA THR A 155 18.05 10.09 -16.11
C THR A 155 18.41 8.79 -15.43
N PHE A 156 18.91 8.83 -14.19
CA PHE A 156 19.19 7.61 -13.43
C PHE A 156 17.94 6.75 -13.27
N SER A 157 16.81 7.34 -12.86
CA SER A 157 15.57 6.61 -12.61
C SER A 157 14.95 6.01 -13.88
N VAL A 158 15.02 6.71 -15.01
CA VAL A 158 14.56 6.20 -16.31
C VAL A 158 15.47 5.05 -16.76
N VAL A 159 16.79 5.22 -16.70
CA VAL A 159 17.73 4.18 -17.12
C VAL A 159 17.58 2.94 -16.24
N ALA A 160 17.60 3.09 -14.91
CA ALA A 160 17.43 1.98 -13.99
C ALA A 160 16.04 1.34 -14.11
N GLY A 161 14.98 2.15 -14.28
CA GLY A 161 13.62 1.68 -14.37
C GLY A 161 13.30 0.89 -15.65
N PHE A 162 13.95 1.23 -16.77
CA PHE A 162 13.79 0.52 -18.04
C PHE A 162 14.76 -0.67 -18.19
N LEU A 163 16.00 -0.55 -17.71
CA LEU A 163 16.99 -1.62 -17.84
C LEU A 163 16.71 -2.80 -16.90
N TYR A 164 16.25 -2.54 -15.68
CA TYR A 164 16.09 -3.61 -14.68
C TYR A 164 15.03 -4.66 -15.09
N PRO A 165 13.81 -4.30 -15.53
CA PRO A 165 12.84 -5.29 -15.99
C PRO A 165 13.29 -6.02 -17.26
N LEU A 166 14.08 -5.37 -18.11
CA LEU A 166 14.59 -5.95 -19.34
C LEU A 166 15.66 -7.03 -19.09
N SER A 167 16.47 -6.89 -18.03
CA SER A 167 17.53 -7.86 -17.73
C SER A 167 17.03 -9.10 -16.99
N GLU A 168 15.94 -8.98 -16.24
CA GLU A 168 15.53 -10.00 -15.27
C GLU A 168 14.28 -10.79 -15.71
N PHE A 169 13.47 -10.23 -16.62
CA PHE A 169 12.21 -10.84 -17.05
C PHE A 169 12.17 -10.98 -18.58
N GLY A 170 11.72 -12.15 -19.06
CA GLY A 170 11.62 -12.43 -20.50
C GLY A 170 10.52 -11.64 -21.22
N ASP A 171 9.38 -11.44 -20.55
CA ASP A 171 8.28 -10.63 -21.07
C ASP A 171 8.43 -9.17 -20.59
N TYR A 172 8.60 -8.23 -21.50
CA TYR A 172 8.82 -6.84 -21.11
C TYR A 172 7.50 -6.06 -20.93
N SER A 173 7.25 -5.55 -19.73
CA SER A 173 6.07 -4.72 -19.42
C SER A 173 6.44 -3.24 -19.32
N LEU A 174 5.87 -2.42 -20.21
CA LEU A 174 6.00 -0.96 -20.12
C LEU A 174 5.44 -0.41 -18.80
N GLY A 175 4.36 -1.00 -18.29
CA GLY A 175 3.78 -0.61 -17.00
C GLY A 175 4.75 -0.83 -15.84
N ALA A 176 5.48 -1.96 -15.84
CA ALA A 176 6.52 -2.23 -14.87
C ALA A 176 7.67 -1.22 -14.98
N ALA A 177 8.13 -0.91 -16.20
CA ALA A 177 9.21 0.05 -16.42
C ALA A 177 8.87 1.47 -15.93
N PHE A 178 7.65 1.95 -16.20
CA PHE A 178 7.17 3.24 -15.67
C PHE A 178 7.03 3.22 -14.15
N GLY A 179 6.50 2.12 -13.59
CA GLY A 179 6.40 1.91 -12.15
C GLY A 179 7.77 1.93 -11.45
N MET A 180 8.72 1.17 -11.96
CA MET A 180 10.10 1.13 -11.49
C MET A 180 10.78 2.49 -11.60
N THR A 181 10.58 3.19 -12.72
CA THR A 181 11.09 4.56 -12.91
C THR A 181 10.57 5.49 -11.82
N LEU A 182 9.28 5.42 -11.50
CA LEU A 182 8.66 6.23 -10.45
C LEU A 182 9.18 5.86 -9.05
N GLY A 183 9.34 4.57 -8.77
CA GLY A 183 9.92 4.09 -7.52
C GLY A 183 11.36 4.56 -7.33
N PHE A 184 12.21 4.37 -8.34
CA PHE A 184 13.59 4.88 -8.31
C PHE A 184 13.63 6.39 -8.25
N TRP A 185 12.75 7.11 -8.95
CA TRP A 185 12.62 8.58 -8.87
C TRP A 185 12.41 9.04 -7.43
N VAL A 186 11.48 8.43 -6.71
CA VAL A 186 11.20 8.78 -5.31
C VAL A 186 12.40 8.43 -4.41
N ILE A 187 13.02 7.26 -4.57
CA ILE A 187 14.15 6.84 -3.73
C ILE A 187 15.37 7.73 -3.98
N SER A 188 15.78 7.88 -5.25
CA SER A 188 17.01 8.58 -5.62
C SER A 188 16.92 10.08 -5.35
N SER A 189 15.74 10.71 -5.51
CA SER A 189 15.53 12.12 -5.13
C SER A 189 15.67 12.34 -3.62
N ASN A 190 15.15 11.41 -2.80
CA ASN A 190 15.29 11.48 -1.34
C ASN A 190 16.73 11.22 -0.88
N LEU A 191 17.43 10.25 -1.49
CA LEU A 191 18.85 10.02 -1.23
C LEU A 191 19.71 11.23 -1.65
N LEU A 192 19.43 11.83 -2.81
CA LEU A 192 20.12 13.04 -3.23
C LEU A 192 19.85 14.21 -2.28
N SER A 193 18.64 14.33 -1.72
CA SER A 193 18.33 15.35 -0.71
C SER A 193 19.20 15.19 0.55
N LEU A 194 19.49 13.95 0.95
CA LEU A 194 20.39 13.62 2.06
C LEU A 194 21.84 14.01 1.72
N VAL A 195 22.30 13.66 0.51
CA VAL A 195 23.65 14.00 0.03
C VAL A 195 23.85 15.51 -0.06
N GLN A 196 22.89 16.25 -0.63
CA GLN A 196 22.95 17.72 -0.70
C GLN A 196 23.04 18.37 0.68
N ARG A 197 22.48 17.73 1.71
CA ARG A 197 22.56 18.24 3.09
C ARG A 197 23.94 18.08 3.72
N MET A 198 24.75 17.12 3.28
CA MET A 198 26.16 17.00 3.68
C MET A 198 27.03 18.14 3.11
N GLY A 199 26.51 18.90 2.15
CA GLY A 199 27.22 19.96 1.45
C GLY A 199 28.29 19.44 0.49
N TYR A 200 28.79 20.31 -0.38
CA TYR A 200 29.76 19.95 -1.42
C TYR A 200 31.10 19.42 -0.85
N ARG A 201 31.48 19.86 0.36
CA ARG A 201 32.71 19.44 1.06
C ARG A 201 32.51 18.26 2.02
N TRP A 202 31.48 17.44 1.82
CA TRP A 202 31.20 16.21 2.59
C TRP A 202 31.45 16.37 4.10
N ARG A 203 30.56 17.12 4.78
CA ARG A 203 30.67 17.40 6.20
C ARG A 203 29.68 16.54 7.00
N PRO A 204 30.07 15.35 7.49
CA PRO A 204 29.16 14.44 8.20
C PRO A 204 28.59 15.05 9.50
N ALA A 205 29.27 16.05 10.09
CA ALA A 205 28.74 16.81 11.24
C ALA A 205 27.39 17.48 10.95
N LEU A 206 27.09 17.86 9.70
CA LEU A 206 25.82 18.46 9.30
C LEU A 206 24.66 17.46 9.38
N LEU A 207 24.91 16.16 9.24
CA LEU A 207 23.91 15.12 9.42
C LEU A 207 23.47 15.05 10.89
N ARG A 208 24.43 15.08 11.83
CA ARG A 208 24.12 15.06 13.28
C ARG A 208 23.26 16.25 13.73
N SER A 209 23.30 17.36 13.01
CA SER A 209 22.51 18.57 13.29
C SER A 209 21.09 18.54 12.68
N ALA A 210 20.78 17.58 11.82
CA ALA A 210 19.48 17.52 11.17
C ALA A 210 18.39 17.07 12.16
N PRO A 211 17.20 17.71 12.12
CA PRO A 211 16.10 17.32 13.00
C PRO A 211 15.59 15.92 12.62
N ILE A 212 15.09 15.17 13.60
CA ILE A 212 14.57 13.82 13.39
C ILE A 212 13.43 13.78 12.36
N GLY A 213 12.62 14.84 12.24
CA GLY A 213 11.59 14.94 11.21
C GLY A 213 12.13 15.01 9.78
N PHE A 214 13.37 15.47 9.56
CA PHE A 214 14.00 15.40 8.24
C PHE A 214 14.32 13.95 7.84
N TYR A 215 14.84 13.16 8.78
CA TYR A 215 15.07 11.74 8.56
C TYR A 215 13.76 10.97 8.45
N GLY A 216 12.77 11.31 9.26
CA GLY A 216 11.43 10.73 9.17
C GLY A 216 10.79 10.94 7.79
N MET A 217 10.94 12.15 7.24
CA MET A 217 10.53 12.47 5.87
C MET A 217 11.24 11.58 4.84
N ILE A 218 12.57 11.47 4.89
CA ILE A 218 13.33 10.63 3.94
C ILE A 218 12.91 9.16 4.04
N VAL A 219 12.85 8.61 5.26
CA VAL A 219 12.50 7.20 5.49
C VAL A 219 11.08 6.91 4.99
N ALA A 220 10.13 7.81 5.27
CA ALA A 220 8.76 7.64 4.79
C ALA A 220 8.66 7.64 3.26
N HIS A 221 9.32 8.59 2.59
CA HIS A 221 9.25 8.67 1.13
C HIS A 221 10.04 7.55 0.44
N ILE A 222 11.17 7.09 0.99
CA ILE A 222 11.82 5.85 0.50
C ILE A 222 10.84 4.67 0.60
N GLY A 223 10.04 4.59 1.66
CA GLY A 223 8.97 3.61 1.80
C GLY A 223 7.93 3.67 0.68
N ILE A 224 7.55 4.87 0.22
CA ILE A 224 6.67 5.05 -0.95
C ILE A 224 7.33 4.47 -2.20
N GLY A 225 8.62 4.74 -2.42
CA GLY A 225 9.34 4.22 -3.58
C GLY A 225 9.42 2.69 -3.59
N LEU A 226 9.72 2.07 -2.44
CA LEU A 226 9.70 0.61 -2.28
C LEU A 226 8.32 0.02 -2.54
N PHE A 227 7.26 0.65 -2.00
CA PHE A 227 5.88 0.22 -2.22
C PHE A 227 5.51 0.26 -3.71
N VAL A 228 5.85 1.34 -4.42
CA VAL A 228 5.59 1.47 -5.86
C VAL A 228 6.33 0.38 -6.65
N ILE A 229 7.60 0.12 -6.34
CA ILE A 229 8.37 -0.99 -6.95
C ILE A 229 7.66 -2.33 -6.70
N GLY A 230 7.33 -2.64 -5.44
CA GLY A 230 6.69 -3.91 -5.10
C GLY A 230 5.36 -4.12 -5.82
N VAL A 231 4.46 -3.14 -5.78
CA VAL A 231 3.14 -3.23 -6.44
C VAL A 231 3.28 -3.40 -7.94
N THR A 232 4.16 -2.64 -8.58
CA THR A 232 4.31 -2.64 -10.04
C THR A 232 4.95 -3.92 -10.55
N MET A 233 5.94 -4.45 -9.82
CA MET A 233 6.57 -5.73 -10.15
C MET A 233 5.62 -6.91 -9.95
N VAL A 234 4.92 -6.99 -8.80
CA VAL A 234 3.91 -8.04 -8.58
C VAL A 234 2.81 -7.95 -9.63
N SER A 235 2.27 -6.76 -9.90
CA SER A 235 1.14 -6.61 -10.85
C SER A 235 1.51 -6.93 -12.29
N ALA A 236 2.77 -6.77 -12.68
CA ALA A 236 3.23 -7.02 -14.04
C ALA A 236 3.76 -8.44 -14.25
N TYR A 237 4.32 -9.06 -13.21
CA TYR A 237 5.12 -10.28 -13.31
C TYR A 237 4.70 -11.39 -12.36
N GLU A 238 3.57 -11.24 -11.65
CA GLU A 238 3.01 -12.38 -10.93
C GLU A 238 2.58 -13.47 -11.90
N PHE A 239 2.83 -14.70 -11.48
CA PHE A 239 2.34 -15.89 -12.16
C PHE A 239 1.47 -16.68 -11.19
N GLU A 240 0.30 -17.11 -11.66
CA GLU A 240 -0.65 -17.94 -10.93
C GLU A 240 -1.14 -19.06 -11.84
N LYS A 241 -1.10 -20.30 -11.35
CA LYS A 241 -1.65 -21.44 -12.06
C LYS A 241 -2.33 -22.42 -11.11
N ASP A 242 -3.57 -22.76 -11.46
CA ASP A 242 -4.35 -23.84 -10.86
C ASP A 242 -4.13 -25.12 -11.68
N LEU A 243 -3.68 -26.18 -11.01
CA LEU A 243 -3.32 -27.45 -11.63
C LEU A 243 -4.03 -28.60 -10.92
N SER A 244 -4.32 -29.66 -11.68
CA SER A 244 -4.69 -30.97 -11.13
C SER A 244 -3.42 -31.81 -11.12
N MET A 245 -2.86 -32.08 -9.94
CA MET A 245 -1.60 -32.81 -9.78
C MET A 245 -1.81 -34.12 -9.03
N SER A 246 -1.24 -35.20 -9.56
CA SER A 246 -1.07 -36.50 -8.91
C SER A 246 0.36 -36.65 -8.38
N PRO A 247 0.60 -37.47 -7.35
CA PRO A 247 1.95 -37.80 -6.89
C PRO A 247 2.90 -38.17 -8.04
N GLY A 248 4.01 -37.44 -8.15
CA GLY A 248 5.01 -37.55 -9.22
C GLY A 248 4.88 -36.52 -10.34
N ASP A 249 3.75 -35.80 -10.44
CA ASP A 249 3.55 -34.78 -11.47
C ASP A 249 4.50 -33.59 -11.27
N ARG A 250 5.00 -33.05 -12.39
CA ARG A 250 5.95 -31.93 -12.42
C ARG A 250 5.33 -30.74 -13.15
N PHE A 251 5.64 -29.53 -12.69
CA PHE A 251 5.24 -28.30 -13.34
C PHE A 251 6.36 -27.25 -13.24
N GLU A 252 6.66 -26.61 -14.37
CA GLU A 252 7.76 -25.65 -14.48
C GLU A 252 7.23 -24.21 -14.48
N VAL A 253 7.87 -23.34 -13.68
CA VAL A 253 7.61 -21.89 -13.65
C VAL A 253 8.94 -21.14 -13.68
N GLY A 254 9.23 -20.54 -14.83
CA GLY A 254 10.56 -19.96 -15.08
C GLY A 254 11.61 -21.05 -14.99
N GLU A 255 12.58 -20.88 -14.10
CA GLU A 255 13.66 -21.85 -13.86
C GLU A 255 13.39 -22.79 -12.67
N ASN A 256 12.22 -22.70 -12.02
CA ASN A 256 11.88 -23.54 -10.88
C ASN A 256 10.95 -24.68 -11.30
N THR A 257 11.26 -25.91 -10.86
CA THR A 257 10.42 -27.09 -11.13
C THR A 257 9.73 -27.54 -9.85
N PHE A 258 8.39 -27.56 -9.87
CA PHE A 258 7.55 -28.02 -8.77
C PHE A 258 7.15 -29.47 -9.00
N ILE A 259 7.43 -30.33 -8.03
CA ILE A 259 7.15 -31.77 -8.06
C ILE A 259 6.20 -32.09 -6.91
N PHE A 260 4.99 -32.53 -7.24
CA PHE A 260 4.01 -32.90 -6.24
C PHE A 260 4.31 -34.30 -5.71
N GLN A 261 4.65 -34.44 -4.43
CA GLN A 261 5.09 -35.70 -3.84
C GLN A 261 3.92 -36.50 -3.28
N ASP A 262 3.24 -35.97 -2.26
CA ASP A 262 2.13 -36.66 -1.61
C ASP A 262 1.22 -35.72 -0.80
N VAL A 263 0.12 -36.28 -0.28
CA VAL A 263 -0.72 -35.64 0.74
C VAL A 263 -0.92 -36.63 1.89
N ARG A 264 -0.64 -36.19 3.13
CA ARG A 264 -0.79 -36.99 4.34
C ARG A 264 -1.70 -36.32 5.35
N GLY A 265 -2.41 -37.12 6.13
CA GLY A 265 -3.12 -36.64 7.31
C GLY A 265 -2.13 -36.14 8.37
N TYR A 266 -2.41 -34.99 8.96
CA TYR A 266 -1.63 -34.37 10.01
C TYR A 266 -2.55 -33.87 11.12
N THR A 267 -2.24 -34.19 12.38
CA THR A 267 -2.99 -33.68 13.53
C THR A 267 -2.20 -32.57 14.20
N GLY A 268 -2.72 -31.34 14.12
CA GLY A 268 -2.17 -30.18 14.81
C GLY A 268 -2.73 -30.03 16.24
N PRO A 269 -2.30 -28.99 16.99
CA PRO A 269 -2.70 -28.79 18.38
C PRO A 269 -4.21 -28.59 18.57
N ASN A 270 -4.88 -27.98 17.58
CA ASN A 270 -6.29 -27.63 17.63
C ASN A 270 -7.01 -27.84 16.27
N TYR A 271 -6.40 -28.59 15.36
CA TYR A 271 -6.93 -28.85 14.02
C TYR A 271 -6.49 -30.21 13.48
N VAL A 272 -7.25 -30.75 12.52
CA VAL A 272 -6.83 -31.87 11.67
C VAL A 272 -6.57 -31.32 10.28
N ALA A 273 -5.50 -31.74 9.63
CA ALA A 273 -5.08 -31.22 8.34
C ALA A 273 -4.76 -32.32 7.34
N GLN A 274 -4.93 -32.00 6.07
CA GLN A 274 -4.29 -32.68 4.96
C GLN A 274 -3.08 -31.84 4.55
N ARG A 275 -1.88 -32.36 4.76
CA ARG A 275 -0.62 -31.69 4.43
C ARG A 275 -0.09 -32.27 3.14
N GLY A 276 0.06 -31.42 2.12
CA GLY A 276 0.77 -31.74 0.90
C GLY A 276 2.28 -31.62 1.08
N SER A 277 3.04 -32.32 0.26
CA SER A 277 4.49 -32.16 0.13
C SER A 277 4.78 -31.80 -1.33
N VAL A 278 5.34 -30.63 -1.57
CA VAL A 278 5.74 -30.17 -2.91
C VAL A 278 7.22 -29.84 -2.88
N GLU A 279 7.99 -30.62 -3.62
CA GLU A 279 9.41 -30.38 -3.80
C GLU A 279 9.59 -29.34 -4.91
N VAL A 280 10.48 -28.39 -4.68
CA VAL A 280 10.81 -27.31 -5.61
C VAL A 280 12.29 -27.37 -5.88
N GLU A 281 12.64 -27.74 -7.10
CA GLU A 281 14.00 -27.63 -7.61
C GLU A 281 14.20 -26.17 -8.03
N LEU A 282 15.08 -25.47 -7.32
CA LEU A 282 15.37 -24.06 -7.49
C LEU A 282 16.46 -23.83 -8.55
N GLU A 283 16.42 -22.64 -9.15
CA GLU A 283 17.53 -22.08 -9.91
C GLU A 283 18.84 -22.16 -9.11
N GLY A 284 19.89 -22.73 -9.71
CA GLY A 284 21.18 -22.97 -9.06
C GLY A 284 21.31 -24.31 -8.32
N GLY A 285 20.32 -25.21 -8.43
CA GLY A 285 20.42 -26.61 -8.00
C GLY A 285 20.06 -26.89 -6.54
N GLY A 286 19.45 -25.92 -5.84
CA GLY A 286 18.91 -26.13 -4.50
C GLY A 286 17.57 -26.89 -4.54
N ILE A 287 17.30 -27.70 -3.52
CA ILE A 287 16.00 -28.38 -3.35
C ILE A 287 15.32 -27.80 -2.11
N LEU A 288 14.06 -27.38 -2.27
CA LEU A 288 13.20 -26.88 -1.21
C LEU A 288 11.94 -27.74 -1.12
N ILE A 289 11.45 -28.04 0.07
CA ILE A 289 10.18 -28.75 0.24
C ILE A 289 9.17 -27.82 0.91
N LEU A 290 8.06 -27.58 0.22
CA LEU A 290 6.93 -26.79 0.67
C LEU A 290 5.81 -27.70 1.17
N HIS A 291 5.24 -27.35 2.33
CA HIS A 291 4.22 -28.14 3.01
C HIS A 291 2.87 -27.40 3.12
N PRO A 292 2.13 -27.23 2.01
CA PRO A 292 0.81 -26.59 2.07
C PRO A 292 -0.16 -27.47 2.87
N GLU A 293 -1.08 -26.85 3.60
CA GLU A 293 -2.05 -27.58 4.42
C GLU A 293 -3.48 -27.15 4.13
N LYS A 294 -4.38 -28.11 4.29
CA LYS A 294 -5.81 -27.85 4.38
C LYS A 294 -6.30 -28.24 5.76
N ARG A 295 -6.57 -27.25 6.60
CA ARG A 295 -6.88 -27.40 8.03
C ARG A 295 -8.38 -27.38 8.27
N SER A 296 -8.89 -28.35 9.00
CA SER A 296 -10.26 -28.39 9.51
C SER A 296 -10.24 -28.17 11.02
N TYR A 297 -11.01 -27.17 11.47
CA TYR A 297 -11.18 -26.83 12.88
C TYR A 297 -12.53 -27.34 13.38
N GLY A 298 -12.52 -28.17 14.42
CA GLY A 298 -13.74 -28.79 14.95
C GLY A 298 -14.74 -27.77 15.51
N ALA A 299 -14.26 -26.67 16.09
CA ALA A 299 -15.08 -25.56 16.55
C ALA A 299 -15.51 -24.68 15.37
N GLY A 300 -16.61 -25.05 14.70
CA GLY A 300 -17.25 -24.23 13.66
C GLY A 300 -17.30 -24.83 12.25
N ALA A 301 -16.80 -26.06 12.05
CA ALA A 301 -16.80 -26.76 10.75
C ALA A 301 -16.19 -25.93 9.60
N GLN A 302 -15.19 -25.10 9.91
CA GLN A 302 -14.50 -24.28 8.92
C GLN A 302 -13.24 -25.02 8.44
N THR A 303 -13.13 -25.14 7.13
CA THR A 303 -11.92 -25.62 6.45
C THR A 303 -11.18 -24.42 5.88
N MET A 304 -9.91 -24.27 6.23
CA MET A 304 -9.03 -23.20 5.79
C MET A 304 -7.83 -23.78 5.06
N THR A 305 -7.36 -23.11 4.01
CA THR A 305 -6.13 -23.48 3.32
C THR A 305 -4.98 -22.63 3.86
N GLU A 306 -3.95 -23.29 4.39
CA GLU A 306 -2.67 -22.69 4.74
C GLU A 306 -1.72 -22.90 3.56
N ALA A 307 -1.32 -21.81 2.91
CA ALA A 307 -0.32 -21.88 1.84
C ALA A 307 1.08 -22.11 2.45
N ALA A 308 1.90 -22.93 1.80
CA ALA A 308 3.32 -22.96 2.06
C ALA A 308 4.00 -21.84 1.27
N ILE A 309 4.90 -21.13 1.95
CA ILE A 309 5.53 -19.92 1.41
C ILE A 309 7.04 -20.05 1.54
N ASP A 310 7.74 -20.02 0.40
CA ASP A 310 9.16 -19.72 0.36
C ASP A 310 9.33 -18.23 0.21
N ALA A 311 9.74 -17.55 1.28
CA ALA A 311 9.70 -16.10 1.31
C ALA A 311 11.11 -15.52 1.16
N GLY A 312 11.35 -14.80 0.06
CA GLY A 312 12.64 -14.22 -0.34
C GLY A 312 12.59 -12.69 -0.38
N LEU A 313 13.71 -12.02 -0.67
CA LEU A 313 13.71 -10.55 -0.79
C LEU A 313 13.20 -10.09 -2.17
N THR A 314 13.57 -10.82 -3.21
CA THR A 314 13.28 -10.52 -4.62
C THR A 314 12.09 -11.31 -5.17
N ARG A 315 11.76 -12.46 -4.57
CA ARG A 315 10.60 -13.29 -4.94
C ARG A 315 10.05 -14.05 -3.74
N ASP A 316 8.77 -14.36 -3.79
CA ASP A 316 8.12 -15.34 -2.93
C ASP A 316 7.47 -16.42 -3.80
N LEU A 317 7.63 -17.70 -3.41
CA LEU A 317 6.88 -18.82 -3.99
C LEU A 317 5.77 -19.22 -3.04
N TYR A 318 4.57 -19.41 -3.58
CA TYR A 318 3.45 -19.93 -2.79
C TYR A 318 2.95 -21.21 -3.44
N VAL A 319 2.66 -22.19 -2.60
CA VAL A 319 1.90 -23.37 -2.99
C VAL A 319 0.71 -23.47 -2.05
N SER A 320 -0.47 -23.69 -2.60
CA SER A 320 -1.68 -23.92 -1.81
C SER A 320 -2.39 -25.19 -2.27
N LEU A 321 -2.97 -25.91 -1.28
CA LEU A 321 -3.67 -27.16 -1.51
C LEU A 321 -5.19 -26.90 -1.57
N GLY A 322 -5.79 -27.28 -2.70
CA GLY A 322 -7.22 -27.23 -2.97
C GLY A 322 -7.96 -28.49 -2.51
N GLU A 323 -9.00 -28.87 -3.23
CA GLU A 323 -9.78 -30.10 -2.95
C GLU A 323 -9.17 -31.33 -3.66
N PRO A 324 -9.39 -32.54 -3.13
CA PRO A 324 -9.11 -33.76 -3.87
C PRO A 324 -10.02 -33.85 -5.10
N LEU A 325 -9.44 -34.23 -6.25
CA LEU A 325 -10.14 -34.32 -7.53
C LEU A 325 -10.52 -35.76 -7.92
N GLY A 326 -10.18 -36.73 -7.07
CA GLY A 326 -10.37 -38.17 -7.33
C GLY A 326 -9.10 -38.81 -7.93
N GLY A 327 -9.01 -40.14 -7.89
CA GLY A 327 -7.88 -40.87 -8.51
C GLY A 327 -6.50 -40.55 -7.93
N ASN A 328 -6.43 -40.09 -6.67
CA ASN A 328 -5.22 -39.58 -5.99
C ASN A 328 -4.71 -38.21 -6.48
N ALA A 329 -5.46 -37.52 -7.35
CA ALA A 329 -5.15 -36.17 -7.81
C ALA A 329 -5.72 -35.10 -6.88
N TRP A 330 -5.02 -33.97 -6.81
CA TRP A 330 -5.36 -32.82 -5.98
C TRP A 330 -5.32 -31.54 -6.80
N ALA A 331 -6.22 -30.60 -6.50
CA ALA A 331 -6.07 -29.24 -6.97
C ALA A 331 -4.90 -28.58 -6.23
N VAL A 332 -3.88 -28.14 -6.95
CA VAL A 332 -2.71 -27.43 -6.41
C VAL A 332 -2.61 -26.09 -7.11
N ARG A 333 -2.47 -25.02 -6.35
CA ARG A 333 -2.21 -23.69 -6.92
C ARG A 333 -0.78 -23.27 -6.63
N ILE A 334 -0.08 -22.84 -7.67
CA ILE A 334 1.29 -22.38 -7.59
C ILE A 334 1.31 -20.89 -7.93
N TYR A 335 2.01 -20.12 -7.12
CA TYR A 335 2.24 -18.69 -7.34
C TYR A 335 3.72 -18.37 -7.32
N TYR A 336 4.12 -17.49 -8.24
CA TYR A 336 5.39 -16.78 -8.21
C TYR A 336 5.11 -15.29 -8.09
N LYS A 337 5.55 -14.64 -7.01
CA LYS A 337 5.30 -13.22 -6.77
C LYS A 337 6.62 -12.46 -6.58
N PRO A 338 7.12 -11.77 -7.62
CA PRO A 338 8.36 -11.01 -7.51
C PRO A 338 8.15 -9.74 -6.68
N TYR A 339 9.10 -9.43 -5.80
CA TYR A 339 9.15 -8.19 -5.00
C TYR A 339 7.96 -7.92 -4.09
N ILE A 340 7.13 -8.93 -3.76
CA ILE A 340 5.98 -8.73 -2.87
C ILE A 340 6.37 -8.21 -1.49
N ARG A 341 7.55 -8.57 -0.98
CA ARG A 341 8.07 -8.05 0.30
C ARG A 341 8.34 -6.54 0.27
N PHE A 342 8.56 -5.93 -0.89
CA PHE A 342 8.79 -4.49 -0.98
C PHE A 342 7.53 -3.70 -0.66
N ILE A 343 6.34 -4.28 -0.89
CA ILE A 343 5.06 -3.70 -0.48
C ILE A 343 5.03 -3.56 1.06
N TRP A 344 5.38 -4.64 1.75
CA TRP A 344 5.42 -4.69 3.22
C TRP A 344 6.52 -3.79 3.80
N LEU A 345 7.73 -3.84 3.25
CA LEU A 345 8.82 -2.96 3.64
C LEU A 345 8.45 -1.48 3.42
N GLY A 346 7.74 -1.16 2.34
CA GLY A 346 7.23 0.17 2.08
C GLY A 346 6.34 0.68 3.22
N PHE A 347 5.38 -0.13 3.69
CA PHE A 347 4.55 0.21 4.85
C PHE A 347 5.36 0.39 6.13
N VAL A 348 6.30 -0.51 6.41
CA VAL A 348 7.18 -0.42 7.59
C VAL A 348 7.97 0.89 7.57
N PHE A 349 8.56 1.25 6.43
CA PHE A 349 9.33 2.48 6.27
C PHE A 349 8.44 3.73 6.41
N MET A 350 7.25 3.74 5.80
CA MET A 350 6.28 4.83 5.98
C MET A 350 5.87 5.01 7.44
N ALA A 351 5.59 3.92 8.15
CA ALA A 351 5.24 3.96 9.56
C ALA A 351 6.40 4.46 10.44
N LEU A 352 7.62 3.94 10.24
CA LEU A 352 8.82 4.39 10.94
C LEU A 352 9.08 5.88 10.69
N GLY A 353 9.00 6.33 9.43
CA GLY A 353 9.19 7.72 9.07
C GLY A 353 8.13 8.65 9.70
N GLY A 354 6.88 8.20 9.76
CA GLY A 354 5.79 8.89 10.47
C GLY A 354 6.06 9.02 11.97
N MET A 355 6.50 7.95 12.62
CA MET A 355 6.88 7.97 14.05
C MET A 355 8.05 8.90 14.33
N MET A 356 9.08 8.88 13.48
CA MET A 356 10.22 9.81 13.56
C MET A 356 9.77 11.27 13.38
N GLY A 357 8.84 11.53 12.47
CA GLY A 357 8.22 12.85 12.29
C GLY A 357 7.45 13.31 13.53
N ALA A 358 6.68 12.43 14.15
CA ALA A 358 5.93 12.72 15.38
C ALA A 358 6.84 12.98 16.59
N ALA A 359 8.01 12.34 16.63
CA ALA A 359 9.02 12.53 17.67
C ALA A 359 9.81 13.85 17.57
N ASP A 360 9.56 14.67 16.55
CA ASP A 360 10.30 15.92 16.35
C ASP A 360 10.00 16.96 17.45
N LYS A 361 11.08 17.47 18.08
CA LYS A 361 11.06 18.51 19.13
C LYS A 361 10.36 19.79 18.67
N ARG A 362 10.27 20.05 17.36
CA ARG A 362 9.53 21.19 16.81
C ARG A 362 8.06 21.17 17.23
N TYR A 363 7.40 20.01 17.19
CA TYR A 363 6.00 19.88 17.63
C TYR A 363 5.84 20.09 19.13
N ARG A 364 6.84 19.71 19.93
CA ARG A 364 6.86 19.96 21.38
C ARG A 364 7.00 21.45 21.69
N THR A 365 7.85 22.16 20.96
CA THR A 365 8.09 23.60 21.17
C THR A 365 6.88 24.45 20.78
N GLU A 366 6.20 24.12 19.68
CA GLU A 366 4.97 24.83 19.30
C GLU A 366 3.80 24.54 20.25
N ARG A 367 3.66 23.31 20.77
CA ARG A 367 2.68 23.01 21.82
C ARG A 367 2.91 23.81 23.09
N LEU A 368 4.18 23.98 23.50
CA LEU A 368 4.53 24.79 24.66
C LEU A 368 4.19 26.27 24.45
N LYS A 369 4.48 26.83 23.27
CA LYS A 369 4.11 28.21 22.92
C LYS A 369 2.60 28.43 22.87
N VAL A 370 1.83 27.47 22.36
CA VAL A 370 0.36 27.54 22.35
C VAL A 370 -0.19 27.48 23.77
N ALA A 371 0.31 26.56 24.61
CA ALA A 371 -0.08 26.47 26.01
C ALA A 371 0.29 27.74 26.81
N GLU A 372 1.42 28.37 26.50
CA GLU A 372 1.84 29.64 27.11
C GLU A 372 0.92 30.79 26.68
N ARG A 373 0.54 30.86 25.39
CA ARG A 373 -0.44 31.84 24.88
C ARG A 373 -1.82 31.67 25.50
N GLU A 374 -2.29 30.44 25.66
CA GLU A 374 -3.57 30.13 26.31
C GLU A 374 -3.56 30.50 27.80
N ARG A 375 -2.43 30.27 28.50
CA ARG A 375 -2.25 30.73 29.89
C ARG A 375 -2.27 32.25 30.03
N THR A 376 -1.62 32.98 29.11
CA THR A 376 -1.65 34.45 29.12
C THR A 376 -3.00 35.02 28.71
N ALA A 377 -3.77 34.32 27.87
CA ALA A 377 -5.09 34.75 27.42
C ALA A 377 -6.21 34.48 28.44
N GLY A 378 -6.05 33.50 29.33
CA GLY A 378 -6.98 33.21 30.42
C GLY A 378 -6.70 33.98 31.73
N ALA A 379 -5.67 34.84 31.75
CA ALA A 379 -5.29 35.66 32.91
C ALA A 379 -5.79 37.12 32.82
N HIS A 380 -6.57 37.44 31.80
CA HIS A 380 -7.33 38.69 31.62
C HIS A 380 -8.82 38.36 31.58
#